data_AF-A0A6B2XDV9-F1
#
_entry.id   AF-A0A6B2XDV9-F1
#
_cell.length_a   1.000
_cell.length_b   1.000
_cell.length_c   1.000
_cell.angle_alpha   90.00
_cell.angle_beta   90.00
_cell.angle_gamma   90.00
#
_symmetry.space_group_name_H-M   'P 1'
#
loop_
_entity.id
_entity.type
_entity.pdbx_description
1 polymer ?
#
loop_
_entity_poly.entity_id
_entity_poly.type
_entity_poly.pdbx_seq_one_letter_code
_entity_poly.pdbx_strand_id
1 'polypeptide(L)'
;MITTRLRRRAAAAVLSLAAVFATTAAAVPQKAPEQAPERVPGTASEKAPACPRFDDPVKAAVDRRVDVGRITPEPVWRTTCGTLYRSDGRGPDIVFEQGFHPKDVVTGQYDITQYVLVNQPSPYVSTTYDHDLYKTWWKSGYNYYIDAPGGVDVNKTIGDTHKWADQVEVAFPGGIARQYVIGVCPVDKRTKVEIMSECESNPYYEPWH
;
A
#
# COMPACT_ATOMS: atom_id res chain seq x y z
N MET A 1 -39.57 67.11 -10.06
CA MET A 1 -40.16 66.14 -11.02
C MET A 1 -39.98 64.75 -10.41
N ILE A 2 -41.06 64.03 -10.07
CA ILE A 2 -41.72 63.02 -10.94
C ILE A 2 -40.74 61.84 -11.16
N THR A 3 -40.67 60.85 -10.25
CA THR A 3 -41.51 59.60 -10.13
C THR A 3 -41.30 58.61 -11.30
N THR A 4 -41.55 57.29 -11.27
CA THR A 4 -42.39 56.34 -10.46
C THR A 4 -41.89 54.89 -10.77
N ARG A 5 -42.20 53.73 -10.12
CA ARG A 5 -42.99 53.25 -8.95
C ARG A 5 -42.50 51.82 -8.56
N LEU A 6 -43.01 51.22 -7.46
CA LEU A 6 -42.66 49.86 -6.95
C LEU A 6 -43.47 48.70 -7.59
N ARG A 7 -42.94 47.46 -7.50
CA ARG A 7 -43.69 46.19 -7.27
C ARG A 7 -42.82 45.28 -6.37
N ARG A 8 -43.10 45.03 -5.08
CA ARG A 8 -44.17 44.28 -4.38
C ARG A 8 -44.15 42.75 -4.59
N ARG A 9 -44.03 42.02 -3.47
CA ARG A 9 -44.20 40.56 -3.31
C ARG A 9 -45.70 40.18 -3.20
N ALA A 10 -46.03 38.94 -3.51
CA ALA A 10 -47.21 38.21 -3.00
C ALA A 10 -46.95 36.69 -3.06
N ALA A 11 -47.60 35.91 -2.21
CA ALA A 11 -47.61 34.45 -2.24
C ALA A 11 -48.95 33.91 -1.69
N ALA A 12 -49.51 32.88 -2.32
CA ALA A 12 -50.59 32.05 -1.80
C ALA A 12 -50.76 30.79 -2.70
N ALA A 13 -51.23 29.69 -2.12
CA ALA A 13 -51.84 28.56 -2.82
C ALA A 13 -53.39 28.80 -2.89
N VAL A 14 -54.30 27.92 -3.32
CA VAL A 14 -54.34 26.47 -3.64
C VAL A 14 -55.43 26.29 -4.73
N LEU A 15 -55.39 25.25 -5.58
CA LEU A 15 -56.56 24.36 -5.79
C LEU A 15 -56.18 23.11 -6.61
N SER A 16 -56.93 22.03 -6.42
CA SER A 16 -56.71 20.72 -7.02
C SER A 16 -57.46 20.54 -8.34
N LEU A 17 -56.87 19.79 -9.29
CA LEU A 17 -57.61 19.13 -10.36
C LEU A 17 -57.26 17.64 -10.34
N ALA A 18 -58.28 16.78 -10.23
CA ALA A 18 -58.10 15.33 -10.34
C ALA A 18 -58.34 14.89 -11.79
N ALA A 19 -57.41 14.14 -12.36
CA ALA A 19 -57.55 13.51 -13.66
C ALA A 19 -57.32 12.00 -13.51
N VAL A 20 -58.38 11.21 -13.68
CA VAL A 20 -58.31 9.74 -13.62
C VAL A 20 -57.76 9.23 -14.96
N PHE A 21 -56.60 8.59 -14.93
CA PHE A 21 -56.09 7.81 -16.06
C PHE A 21 -56.21 6.32 -15.77
N ALA A 22 -56.90 5.60 -16.66
CA ALA A 22 -57.10 4.17 -16.55
C ALA A 22 -55.81 3.40 -16.83
N THR A 23 -55.51 2.41 -16.00
CA THR A 23 -54.35 1.53 -16.15
C THR A 23 -54.57 0.51 -17.27
N THR A 24 -54.16 0.83 -18.49
CA THR A 24 -53.99 -0.16 -19.57
C THR A 24 -52.71 -0.97 -19.32
N ALA A 25 -52.87 -2.22 -18.88
CA ALA A 25 -51.76 -3.13 -18.64
C ALA A 25 -51.12 -3.60 -19.96
N ALA A 26 -50.12 -2.87 -20.45
CA ALA A 26 -49.27 -3.33 -21.54
C ALA A 26 -48.37 -4.46 -21.05
N ALA A 27 -48.65 -5.69 -21.49
CA ALA A 27 -47.84 -6.87 -21.13
C ALA A 27 -46.46 -6.78 -21.80
N VAL A 28 -45.42 -6.55 -21.00
CA VAL A 28 -44.02 -6.67 -21.45
C VAL A 28 -43.73 -8.14 -21.70
N PRO A 29 -43.18 -8.54 -22.87
CA PRO A 29 -42.81 -9.93 -23.11
C PRO A 29 -41.68 -10.32 -22.15
N GLN A 30 -41.92 -11.35 -21.32
CA GLN A 30 -40.87 -11.92 -20.48
C GLN A 30 -39.78 -12.52 -21.37
N LYS A 31 -38.59 -11.91 -21.37
CA LYS A 31 -37.38 -12.59 -21.85
C LYS A 31 -37.21 -13.86 -21.02
N ALA A 32 -37.00 -15.00 -21.69
CA ALA A 32 -36.70 -16.25 -21.01
C ALA A 32 -35.45 -16.07 -20.11
N PRO A 33 -35.36 -16.77 -18.96
CA PRO A 33 -34.21 -16.66 -18.08
C PRO A 33 -32.95 -17.10 -18.83
N GLU A 34 -32.05 -16.14 -19.05
CA GLU A 34 -30.77 -16.36 -19.69
C GLU A 34 -29.96 -17.28 -18.76
N GLN A 35 -29.63 -18.48 -19.25
CA GLN A 35 -28.95 -19.48 -18.43
C GLN A 35 -27.62 -18.92 -17.94
N ALA A 36 -27.44 -18.88 -16.63
CA ALA A 36 -26.15 -18.53 -16.05
C ALA A 36 -25.07 -19.47 -16.62
N PRO A 37 -23.91 -18.95 -17.06
CA PRO A 37 -22.90 -19.77 -17.71
C PRO A 37 -22.50 -20.93 -16.81
N GLU A 38 -22.48 -22.14 -17.36
CA GLU A 38 -22.18 -23.35 -16.59
C GLU A 38 -20.81 -23.21 -15.92
N ARG A 39 -20.80 -23.41 -14.60
CA ARG A 39 -19.62 -23.18 -13.78
C ARG A 39 -18.63 -24.30 -14.03
N VAL A 40 -17.66 -24.05 -14.92
CA VAL A 40 -16.60 -25.01 -15.30
C VAL A 40 -16.00 -25.65 -14.04
N PRO A 41 -16.10 -26.99 -13.87
CA PRO A 41 -15.64 -27.67 -12.66
C PRO A 41 -14.12 -27.88 -12.70
N GLY A 42 -13.39 -26.79 -12.45
CA GLY A 42 -11.93 -26.78 -12.30
C GLY A 42 -11.37 -25.36 -12.45
N THR A 43 -10.34 -24.96 -11.70
CA THR A 43 -9.58 -25.71 -10.68
C THR A 43 -10.09 -25.44 -9.26
N ALA A 44 -9.76 -26.32 -8.31
CA ALA A 44 -9.66 -25.87 -6.93
C ALA A 44 -8.45 -24.90 -6.85
N SER A 45 -8.61 -23.74 -6.21
CA SER A 45 -7.47 -22.84 -5.99
C SER A 45 -6.48 -23.55 -5.07
N GLU A 46 -5.34 -23.96 -5.61
CA GLU A 46 -4.32 -24.67 -4.86
C GLU A 46 -3.76 -23.73 -3.79
N LYS A 47 -3.82 -24.16 -2.53
CA LYS A 47 -3.49 -23.29 -1.41
C LYS A 47 -2.00 -22.95 -1.48
N ALA A 48 -1.69 -21.67 -1.59
CA ALA A 48 -0.32 -21.17 -1.65
C ALA A 48 0.57 -21.81 -0.56
N PRO A 49 1.82 -22.18 -0.91
CA PRO A 49 2.72 -22.89 0.00
C PRO A 49 3.05 -22.07 1.24
N ALA A 50 3.54 -22.75 2.28
CA ALA A 50 4.04 -22.08 3.48
C ALA A 50 5.40 -21.44 3.20
N CYS A 51 5.53 -20.16 3.57
CA CYS A 51 6.77 -19.41 3.43
C CYS A 51 7.94 -20.08 4.18
N PRO A 52 9.14 -20.17 3.57
CA PRO A 52 10.36 -20.58 4.27
C PRO A 52 10.66 -19.67 5.47
N ARG A 53 11.38 -20.22 6.45
CA ARG A 53 11.82 -19.50 7.65
C ARG A 53 13.31 -19.69 7.82
N PHE A 54 13.96 -18.68 8.39
CA PHE A 54 15.38 -18.67 8.70
C PHE A 54 15.57 -18.39 10.19
N ASP A 55 16.55 -19.04 10.82
CA ASP A 55 16.87 -18.83 12.24
C ASP A 55 17.48 -17.44 12.51
N ASP A 56 18.00 -16.79 11.46
CA ASP A 56 18.47 -15.41 11.45
C ASP A 56 17.29 -14.45 11.16
N PRO A 57 16.78 -13.70 12.15
CA PRO A 57 15.63 -12.81 11.97
C PRO A 57 15.95 -11.59 11.08
N VAL A 58 17.23 -11.29 10.88
CA VAL A 58 17.74 -10.22 10.01
C VAL A 58 18.46 -10.79 8.79
N LYS A 59 18.06 -11.98 8.32
CA LYS A 59 18.59 -12.64 7.11
C LYS A 59 18.58 -11.77 5.85
N ALA A 60 17.68 -10.78 5.80
CA ALA A 60 17.56 -9.78 4.75
C ALA A 60 18.56 -8.61 4.85
N ALA A 61 19.20 -8.38 6.01
CA ALA A 61 20.01 -7.19 6.27
C ALA A 61 21.20 -7.03 5.31
N VAL A 62 21.38 -5.82 4.77
CA VAL A 62 22.60 -5.44 4.04
C VAL A 62 23.71 -5.00 5.01
N ASP A 63 23.34 -4.34 6.11
CA ASP A 63 24.26 -3.96 7.17
C ASP A 63 24.16 -4.93 8.34
N ARG A 64 25.01 -5.96 8.29
CA ARG A 64 25.07 -7.07 9.26
C ARG A 64 25.63 -6.68 10.64
N ARG A 65 25.84 -5.38 10.89
CA ARG A 65 26.24 -4.81 12.20
C ARG A 65 25.04 -4.41 13.06
N VAL A 66 23.81 -4.58 12.58
CA VAL A 66 22.59 -4.33 13.36
C VAL A 66 22.52 -5.25 14.58
N ASP A 67 22.20 -4.67 15.74
CA ASP A 67 22.08 -5.38 17.00
C ASP A 67 20.60 -5.63 17.33
N VAL A 68 20.13 -6.86 17.06
CA VAL A 68 18.74 -7.26 17.29
C VAL A 68 18.33 -7.13 18.76
N GLY A 69 19.29 -7.27 19.70
CA GLY A 69 19.03 -7.16 21.14
C GLY A 69 18.76 -5.73 21.64
N ARG A 70 18.89 -4.72 20.78
CA ARG A 70 18.58 -3.32 21.09
C ARG A 70 17.20 -2.85 20.61
N ILE A 71 16.50 -3.66 19.81
CA ILE A 71 15.17 -3.30 19.26
C ILE A 71 14.15 -3.17 20.40
N THR A 72 13.39 -2.07 20.42
CA THR A 72 12.28 -1.89 21.39
C THR A 72 10.99 -1.41 20.72
N PRO A 73 9.79 -1.78 21.22
CA PRO A 73 9.56 -2.89 22.16
C PRO A 73 9.88 -4.26 21.52
N GLU A 74 9.58 -5.36 22.22
CA GLU A 74 9.82 -6.73 21.74
C GLU A 74 9.25 -6.95 20.32
N PRO A 75 10.09 -7.23 19.30
CA PRO A 75 9.68 -7.19 17.90
C PRO A 75 8.82 -8.39 17.47
N VAL A 76 7.64 -8.11 16.91
CA VAL A 76 6.83 -9.14 16.25
C VAL A 76 7.26 -9.28 14.80
N TRP A 77 8.06 -10.32 14.51
CA TRP A 77 8.59 -10.58 13.18
C TRP A 77 7.51 -11.00 12.18
N ARG A 78 7.57 -10.43 10.96
CA ARG A 78 6.79 -10.89 9.80
C ARG A 78 7.22 -12.31 9.43
N THR A 79 6.25 -13.21 9.33
CA THR A 79 6.44 -14.62 8.95
C THR A 79 5.80 -14.99 7.61
N THR A 80 5.35 -13.98 6.86
CA THR A 80 4.89 -14.11 5.48
C THR A 80 5.99 -13.70 4.48
N CYS A 81 5.85 -14.14 3.24
CA CYS A 81 6.78 -13.98 2.11
C CYS A 81 6.13 -13.25 0.92
N GLY A 82 4.94 -12.68 1.11
CA GLY A 82 4.32 -11.83 0.10
C GLY A 82 5.12 -10.55 -0.11
N THR A 83 5.10 -10.05 -1.35
CA THR A 83 5.78 -8.83 -1.80
C THR A 83 5.47 -7.64 -0.89
N LEU A 84 6.51 -6.90 -0.55
CA LEU A 84 6.44 -5.62 0.15
C LEU A 84 6.86 -4.49 -0.79
N TYR A 85 6.50 -3.27 -0.43
CA TYR A 85 6.72 -2.09 -1.27
C TYR A 85 7.50 -1.01 -0.54
N ARG A 86 8.26 -0.21 -1.28
CA ARG A 86 8.98 0.94 -0.74
C ARG A 86 9.02 2.09 -1.74
N SER A 87 8.50 3.25 -1.32
CA SER A 87 8.77 4.50 -2.02
C SER A 87 10.14 5.05 -1.62
N ASP A 88 11.03 5.29 -2.60
CA ASP A 88 12.36 5.88 -2.38
C ASP A 88 12.67 6.96 -3.42
N GLY A 89 13.58 7.88 -3.11
CA GLY A 89 14.03 8.95 -4.00
C GLY A 89 15.29 8.62 -4.78
N ARG A 90 15.98 7.52 -4.43
CA ARG A 90 17.13 6.98 -5.16
C ARG A 90 16.67 6.19 -6.38
N GLY A 91 17.43 6.28 -7.46
CA GLY A 91 17.21 5.50 -8.69
C GLY A 91 17.68 4.04 -8.58
N PRO A 92 17.24 3.18 -9.53
CA PRO A 92 17.62 1.77 -9.55
C PRO A 92 19.12 1.55 -9.73
N ASP A 93 19.81 2.48 -10.39
CA ASP A 93 21.28 2.53 -10.51
C ASP A 93 22.00 2.47 -9.15
N ILE A 94 21.43 3.10 -8.13
CA ILE A 94 21.93 3.07 -6.75
C ILE A 94 21.37 1.85 -6.00
N VAL A 95 20.06 1.63 -6.09
CA VAL A 95 19.36 0.65 -5.23
C VAL A 95 19.60 -0.79 -5.66
N PHE A 96 19.73 -1.09 -6.95
CA PHE A 96 20.04 -2.45 -7.41
C PHE A 96 21.49 -2.82 -7.09
N GLU A 97 22.45 -1.90 -7.18
CA GLU A 97 23.84 -2.20 -6.82
C GLU A 97 24.04 -2.33 -5.30
N GLN A 98 23.43 -1.45 -4.50
CA GLN A 98 23.70 -1.34 -3.06
C GLN A 98 22.66 -2.02 -2.16
N GLY A 99 21.46 -2.28 -2.67
CA GLY A 99 20.29 -2.56 -1.83
C GLY A 99 19.85 -1.33 -1.02
N PHE A 100 18.99 -1.54 -0.03
CA PHE A 100 18.57 -0.50 0.89
C PHE A 100 19.39 -0.53 2.18
N HIS A 101 20.46 0.25 2.24
CA HIS A 101 21.13 0.55 3.51
C HIS A 101 20.23 1.39 4.45
N PRO A 102 20.24 1.11 5.77
CA PRO A 102 19.63 1.97 6.78
C PRO A 102 20.46 3.23 7.03
N LYS A 103 19.94 4.19 7.80
CA LYS A 103 20.64 5.46 8.06
C LYS A 103 21.79 5.32 9.08
N ASP A 104 21.58 4.57 10.17
CA ASP A 104 22.56 4.39 11.24
C ASP A 104 22.25 3.14 12.10
N VAL A 105 23.06 2.08 11.97
CA VAL A 105 22.96 0.87 12.81
C VAL A 105 23.69 0.97 14.15
N VAL A 106 24.55 1.97 14.36
CA VAL A 106 25.40 2.06 15.56
C VAL A 106 24.73 2.94 16.60
N THR A 107 24.45 4.19 16.25
CA THR A 107 23.90 5.23 17.14
C THR A 107 22.46 5.63 16.82
N GLY A 108 21.84 5.00 15.82
CA GLY A 108 20.47 5.29 15.39
C GLY A 108 19.40 4.87 16.40
N GLN A 109 18.18 5.34 16.17
CA GLN A 109 17.01 5.04 16.99
C GLN A 109 16.53 3.59 16.80
N TYR A 110 16.77 2.75 17.80
CA TYR A 110 16.28 1.37 17.84
C TYR A 110 14.85 1.24 18.38
N ASP A 111 14.28 2.25 19.04
CA ASP A 111 12.85 2.21 19.41
C ASP A 111 11.96 2.44 18.19
N ILE A 112 11.15 1.43 17.85
CA ILE A 112 10.25 1.44 16.69
C ILE A 112 9.18 2.52 16.85
N THR A 113 8.64 2.74 18.04
CA THR A 113 7.64 3.78 18.31
C THR A 113 8.20 5.17 18.01
N GLN A 114 9.40 5.48 18.52
CA GLN A 114 10.07 6.75 18.25
C GLN A 114 10.49 6.88 16.78
N TYR A 115 10.94 5.80 16.15
CA TYR A 115 11.29 5.80 14.72
C TYR A 115 10.09 6.15 13.85
N VAL A 116 8.96 5.45 14.02
CA VAL A 116 7.72 5.61 13.26
C VAL A 116 7.12 7.00 13.46
N LEU A 117 7.13 7.53 14.70
CA LEU A 117 6.57 8.84 14.99
C LEU A 117 7.42 10.02 14.50
N VAL A 118 8.76 9.89 14.48
CA VAL A 118 9.70 11.04 14.29
C VAL A 118 10.54 10.97 13.01
N ASN A 119 10.75 9.79 12.40
CA ASN A 119 11.57 9.57 11.19
C ASN A 119 13.03 10.08 11.32
N GLN A 120 13.63 9.86 12.49
CA GLN A 120 15.04 10.14 12.76
C GLN A 120 15.98 9.01 12.25
N PRO A 121 17.31 9.21 12.17
CA PRO A 121 18.26 8.16 11.81
C PRO A 121 18.12 6.91 12.68
N SER A 122 18.17 5.73 12.06
CA SER A 122 17.78 4.45 12.66
C SER A 122 18.46 3.27 11.94
N PRO A 123 18.48 2.07 12.55
CA PRO A 123 18.91 0.83 11.89
C PRO A 123 17.90 0.31 10.86
N TYR A 124 16.76 1.00 10.68
CA TYR A 124 15.61 0.49 9.95
C TYR A 124 15.49 1.03 8.52
N VAL A 125 14.98 0.17 7.64
CA VAL A 125 14.40 0.55 6.36
C VAL A 125 12.91 0.21 6.39
N SER A 126 12.05 1.23 6.38
CA SER A 126 10.61 1.06 6.20
C SER A 126 10.26 0.43 4.84
N THR A 127 9.33 -0.49 4.86
CA THR A 127 8.58 -1.02 3.72
C THR A 127 7.12 -1.14 4.14
N THR A 128 6.21 -1.49 3.23
CA THR A 128 4.79 -1.64 3.54
C THR A 128 4.19 -2.89 2.87
N TYR A 129 3.13 -3.43 3.47
CA TYR A 129 2.27 -4.41 2.79
C TYR A 129 1.38 -3.78 1.69
N ASP A 130 1.15 -2.46 1.72
CA ASP A 130 0.30 -1.77 0.75
C ASP A 130 1.05 -1.38 -0.53
N HIS A 131 0.63 -1.96 -1.66
CA HIS A 131 1.12 -1.61 -2.99
C HIS A 131 0.98 -0.11 -3.29
N ASP A 132 -0.13 0.49 -2.85
CA ASP A 132 -0.58 1.80 -3.30
C ASP A 132 -0.11 2.97 -2.40
N LEU A 133 0.68 2.71 -1.36
CA LEU A 133 1.19 3.73 -0.44
C LEU A 133 2.06 4.79 -1.13
N TYR A 134 2.65 4.48 -2.30
CA TYR A 134 3.34 5.47 -3.12
C TYR A 134 2.44 6.62 -3.59
N LYS A 135 1.10 6.46 -3.61
CA LYS A 135 0.16 7.54 -3.95
C LYS A 135 0.10 8.60 -2.84
N THR A 136 0.45 8.23 -1.62
CA THR A 136 0.74 9.14 -0.50
C THR A 136 2.14 9.74 -0.64
N TRP A 137 3.16 8.92 -0.90
CA TRP A 137 4.58 9.32 -1.00
C TRP A 137 5.05 9.69 -2.41
N TRP A 138 4.15 10.15 -3.28
CA TRP A 138 4.34 10.38 -4.73
C TRP A 138 5.54 11.27 -5.11
N LYS A 139 6.04 12.08 -4.18
CA LYS A 139 7.22 12.93 -4.38
C LYS A 139 8.51 12.12 -4.51
N SER A 140 8.59 10.92 -3.96
CA SER A 140 9.74 10.02 -4.05
C SER A 140 10.08 9.74 -5.52
N GLY A 141 9.12 9.22 -6.29
CA GLY A 141 9.23 9.03 -7.74
C GLY A 141 9.53 7.61 -8.21
N TYR A 142 9.78 6.70 -7.27
CA TYR A 142 9.91 5.27 -7.52
C TYR A 142 9.10 4.48 -6.50
N ASN A 143 8.48 3.39 -6.94
CA ASN A 143 7.93 2.33 -6.09
C ASN A 143 8.75 1.06 -6.31
N TYR A 144 9.44 0.59 -5.27
CA TYR A 144 10.26 -0.61 -5.32
C TYR A 144 9.49 -1.83 -4.83
N TYR A 145 9.66 -2.94 -5.55
CA TYR A 145 9.06 -4.23 -5.25
C TYR A 145 10.10 -5.09 -4.52
N ILE A 146 9.74 -5.62 -3.35
CA ILE A 146 10.67 -6.26 -2.41
C ILE A 146 10.13 -7.64 -2.04
N ASP A 147 10.98 -8.66 -2.19
CA ASP A 147 10.74 -10.01 -1.67
C ASP A 147 11.89 -10.38 -0.72
N ALA A 148 11.73 -9.99 0.54
CA ALA A 148 12.70 -10.21 1.61
C ALA A 148 12.10 -11.12 2.70
N PRO A 149 12.88 -12.02 3.32
CA PRO A 149 12.45 -12.75 4.51
C PRO A 149 12.47 -11.86 5.77
N GLY A 150 11.51 -12.08 6.68
CA GLY A 150 11.49 -11.40 7.98
C GLY A 150 11.08 -9.93 7.91
N GLY A 151 11.78 -9.09 8.68
CA GLY A 151 11.38 -7.71 9.01
C GLY A 151 10.41 -7.67 10.20
N VAL A 152 10.37 -6.53 10.91
CA VAL A 152 9.48 -6.33 12.08
C VAL A 152 8.16 -5.74 11.63
N ASP A 153 7.05 -6.39 11.96
CA ASP A 153 5.71 -5.92 11.67
C ASP A 153 5.32 -4.82 12.67
N VAL A 154 5.26 -3.57 12.21
CA VAL A 154 5.14 -2.41 13.10
C VAL A 154 3.81 -2.46 13.84
N ASN A 155 2.69 -2.68 13.15
CA ASN A 155 1.37 -2.66 13.79
C ASN A 155 1.16 -3.82 14.78
N LYS A 156 1.79 -4.99 14.56
CA LYS A 156 1.81 -6.06 15.58
C LYS A 156 2.74 -5.77 16.76
N THR A 157 3.74 -4.93 16.57
CA THR A 157 4.78 -4.63 17.59
C THR A 157 4.40 -3.44 18.49
N ILE A 158 3.83 -2.37 17.93
CA ILE A 158 3.44 -1.15 18.68
C ILE A 158 1.92 -0.88 18.71
N GLY A 159 1.12 -1.83 18.20
CA GLY A 159 -0.33 -1.67 18.04
C GLY A 159 -0.73 -0.95 16.75
N ASP A 160 -2.03 -0.87 16.49
CA ASP A 160 -2.66 -0.31 15.29
C ASP A 160 -3.38 1.03 15.52
N THR A 161 -3.20 1.63 16.71
CA THR A 161 -3.86 2.89 17.11
C THR A 161 -2.98 4.13 16.96
N HIS A 162 -1.74 3.99 16.49
CA HIS A 162 -0.84 5.13 16.25
C HIS A 162 -1.16 5.85 14.93
N LYS A 163 -0.70 7.10 14.84
CA LYS A 163 -0.96 8.03 13.71
C LYS A 163 -0.67 7.45 12.31
N TRP A 164 0.21 6.45 12.22
CA TRP A 164 0.71 5.92 10.96
C TRP A 164 0.33 4.45 10.72
N ALA A 165 -0.62 3.89 11.49
CA ALA A 165 -1.01 2.49 11.36
C ALA A 165 -1.53 2.13 9.96
N ASP A 166 -2.19 3.07 9.29
CA ASP A 166 -2.65 2.94 7.89
C ASP A 166 -1.50 2.71 6.88
N GLN A 167 -0.25 3.01 7.25
CA GLN A 167 0.92 2.70 6.39
C GLN A 167 1.30 1.21 6.41
N VAL A 168 0.71 0.40 7.30
CA VAL A 168 0.91 -1.06 7.43
C VAL A 168 2.38 -1.47 7.27
N GLU A 169 3.24 -0.83 8.07
CA GLU A 169 4.69 -0.84 7.91
C GLU A 169 5.35 -2.16 8.34
N VAL A 170 6.34 -2.60 7.57
CA VAL A 170 7.35 -3.59 7.97
C VAL A 170 8.72 -2.91 7.97
N ALA A 171 9.35 -2.83 9.14
CA ALA A 171 10.65 -2.20 9.34
C ALA A 171 11.76 -3.26 9.29
N PHE A 172 12.72 -3.12 8.37
CA PHE A 172 13.85 -4.04 8.22
C PHE A 172 15.09 -3.56 9.00
N PRO A 173 15.49 -4.23 10.10
CA PRO A 173 16.69 -3.89 10.85
C PRO A 173 17.94 -4.32 10.07
N GLY A 174 18.91 -3.42 9.92
CA GLY A 174 20.07 -3.63 9.04
C GLY A 174 19.75 -3.43 7.56
N GLY A 175 18.54 -2.96 7.23
CA GLY A 175 18.10 -2.71 5.87
C GLY A 175 17.84 -3.98 5.06
N ILE A 176 18.00 -3.88 3.73
CA ILE A 176 17.61 -4.93 2.78
C ILE A 176 18.70 -5.10 1.72
N ALA A 177 19.31 -6.29 1.67
CA ALA A 177 20.33 -6.65 0.70
C ALA A 177 19.75 -6.77 -0.71
N ARG A 178 20.54 -6.41 -1.72
CA ARG A 178 20.07 -6.17 -3.09
C ARG A 178 19.33 -7.35 -3.71
N GLN A 179 19.70 -8.57 -3.38
CA GLN A 179 19.07 -9.77 -3.93
C GLN A 179 17.62 -10.01 -3.47
N TYR A 180 17.13 -9.23 -2.50
CA TYR A 180 15.74 -9.22 -2.04
C TYR A 180 14.90 -8.07 -2.62
N VAL A 181 15.48 -7.26 -3.51
CA VAL A 181 14.75 -6.26 -4.30
C VAL A 181 14.43 -6.88 -5.66
N ILE A 182 13.14 -7.03 -5.99
CA ILE A 182 12.69 -7.63 -7.26
C ILE A 182 12.94 -6.66 -8.42
N GLY A 183 12.66 -5.37 -8.20
CA GLY A 183 12.67 -4.34 -9.24
C GLY A 183 12.02 -3.05 -8.77
N VAL A 184 11.74 -2.16 -9.72
CA VAL A 184 11.15 -0.84 -9.49
C VAL A 184 10.18 -0.45 -10.60
N CYS A 185 9.21 0.39 -10.26
CA CYS A 185 8.44 1.18 -11.23
C CYS A 185 8.58 2.68 -10.93
N PRO A 186 8.91 3.53 -11.92
CA PRO A 186 8.82 4.99 -11.78
C PRO A 186 7.38 5.45 -11.53
N VAL A 187 7.20 6.61 -10.89
CA VAL A 187 5.88 7.15 -10.51
C VAL A 187 5.68 8.54 -11.14
N ASP A 188 4.61 8.70 -11.95
CA ASP A 188 4.17 10.02 -12.43
C ASP A 188 3.69 10.85 -11.22
N LYS A 189 4.49 11.87 -10.88
CA LYS A 189 4.29 12.75 -9.72
C LYS A 189 3.03 13.63 -9.82
N ARG A 190 2.43 13.75 -11.01
CA ARG A 190 1.18 14.50 -11.26
C ARG A 190 -0.05 13.60 -11.19
N THR A 191 -0.01 12.41 -11.79
CA THR A 191 -1.18 11.49 -11.80
C THR A 191 -1.20 10.51 -10.63
N LYS A 192 -0.07 10.31 -9.95
CA LYS A 192 0.12 9.33 -8.87
C LYS A 192 -0.14 7.89 -9.31
N VAL A 193 0.36 7.55 -10.49
CA VAL A 193 0.31 6.19 -11.05
C VAL A 193 1.74 5.78 -11.40
N GLU A 194 2.05 4.49 -11.29
CA GLU A 194 3.29 3.95 -11.82
C GLU A 194 3.31 4.00 -13.35
N ILE A 195 4.48 4.31 -13.89
CA ILE A 195 4.74 4.31 -15.33
C ILE A 195 5.11 2.88 -15.71
N MET A 196 4.08 2.03 -15.86
CA MET A 196 4.21 0.57 -15.98
C MET A 196 5.10 0.12 -17.16
N SER A 197 5.27 0.96 -18.19
CA SER A 197 6.15 0.76 -19.34
C SER A 197 7.63 1.05 -19.07
N GLU A 198 7.95 1.65 -17.93
CA GLU A 198 9.31 2.06 -17.51
C GLU A 198 9.76 1.29 -16.25
N CYS A 199 9.08 0.20 -15.88
CA CYS A 199 9.50 -0.65 -14.77
C CYS A 199 10.74 -1.47 -15.13
N GLU A 200 11.67 -1.58 -14.18
CA GLU A 200 12.95 -2.29 -14.34
C GLU A 200 13.05 -3.44 -13.35
N SER A 201 13.39 -4.64 -13.84
CA SER A 201 13.77 -5.77 -12.98
C SER A 201 15.20 -5.61 -12.48
N ASN A 202 15.43 -5.93 -11.20
CA ASN A 202 16.79 -5.95 -10.64
C ASN A 202 17.58 -7.15 -11.20
N PRO A 203 18.73 -6.96 -11.88
CA PRO A 203 19.54 -8.06 -12.39
C PRO A 203 20.20 -8.91 -11.30
N TYR A 204 20.16 -8.48 -10.04
CA TYR A 204 20.72 -9.19 -8.88
C TYR A 204 19.66 -9.89 -8.01
N TYR A 205 18.38 -9.92 -8.41
CA TYR A 205 17.30 -10.55 -7.63
C TYR A 205 17.49 -12.08 -7.54
N GLU A 206 17.39 -12.64 -6.32
CA GLU A 206 17.50 -14.09 -6.05
C GLU A 206 16.19 -14.60 -5.39
N PRO A 207 15.29 -15.29 -6.14
CA PRO A 207 14.10 -15.94 -5.58
C PRO A 207 14.45 -16.99 -4.52
N TRP A 208 13.62 -17.10 -3.48
CA TRP A 208 13.91 -17.94 -2.30
C TRP A 208 12.74 -18.81 -1.79
N HIS A 209 11.60 -18.82 -2.48
CA HIS A 209 10.41 -19.66 -2.22
C HIS A 209 9.71 -20.06 -3.52
#